data_AF-A0A4P5P7Q1-F1
#
_entry.id   AF-A0A4P5P7Q1-F1
#
_cell.length_a   1.000
_cell.length_b   1.000
_cell.length_c   1.000
_cell.angle_alpha   90.00
_cell.angle_beta   90.00
_cell.angle_gamma   90.00
#
_symmetry.space_group_name_H-M   'P 1'
#
loop_
_entity.id
_entity.type
_entity.pdbx_description
1 polymer ?
#
loop_
_entity_poly.entity_id
_entity_poly.type
_entity_poly.pdbx_seq_one_letter_code
_entity_poly.pdbx_strand_id
1 'polypeptide(L)' 'MAVQELRQSYIQSIGHAYDENHQEANLIAVLTSAKNSVQKKTIEKIKELND' A
#
# COMPACT_ATOMS: atom_id res chain seq x y z
N MET A 1 5.78 14.12 6.95
CA MET A 1 4.63 14.03 6.02
C MET A 1 4.77 12.83 5.08
N ALA A 2 5.80 12.73 4.22
CA ALA A 2 5.94 11.61 3.27
C ALA A 2 5.93 10.20 3.90
N VAL A 3 6.65 9.97 5.00
CA VAL A 3 6.69 8.66 5.69
C VAL A 3 5.31 8.24 6.23
N GLN A 4 4.50 9.21 6.66
CA GLN A 4 3.16 8.95 7.20
C GLN A 4 2.20 8.52 6.08
N GLU A 5 2.27 9.16 4.92
CA GLU A 5 1.46 8.79 3.75
C GLU A 5 1.82 7.41 3.20
N LEU A 6 3.12 7.07 3.14
CA LEU A 6 3.55 5.73 2.73
C LEU A 6 3.05 4.66 3.70
N ARG A 7 3.11 4.93 5.01
CA ARG A 7 2.55 4.03 6.03
C ARG A 7 1.04 3.87 5.88
N GLN A 8 0.31 4.96 5.66
CA GLN A 8 -1.14 4.91 5.45
C GLN A 8 -1.49 4.10 4.21
N SER A 9 -0.78 4.30 3.09
CA SER A 9 -0.95 3.52 1.86
C SER A 9 -0.80 2.01 2.09
N TYR A 10 0.19 1.61 2.90
CA TYR A 10 0.39 0.21 3.28
C TYR A 10 -0.80 -0.34 4.09
N ILE A 11 -1.20 0.36 5.15
CA ILE A 11 -2.30 -0.07 6.05
C ILE A 11 -3.63 -0.15 5.29
N GLN A 12 -3.93 0.84 4.45
CA GLN A 12 -5.15 0.86 3.63
C GLN A 12 -5.20 -0.31 2.67
N SER A 13 -4.07 -0.69 2.06
CA SER A 13 -4.02 -1.86 1.18
C SER A 13 -4.28 -3.17 1.93
N ILE A 14 -3.84 -3.30 3.19
CA ILE A 14 -4.17 -4.46 4.02
C ILE A 14 -5.66 -4.45 4.38
N GLY A 15 -6.19 -3.29 4.77
CA GLY A 15 -7.62 -3.12 5.08
C GLY A 15 -8.50 -3.51 3.90
N HIS A 16 -8.17 -3.06 2.68
CA HIS A 16 -8.89 -3.46 1.46
C HIS A 16 -8.84 -4.97 1.22
N ALA A 17 -7.68 -5.60 1.38
CA ALA A 17 -7.59 -7.05 1.22
C ALA A 17 -8.46 -7.81 2.24
N TYR A 18 -8.57 -7.29 3.47
CA TYR A 18 -9.48 -7.83 4.49
C TYR A 18 -10.95 -7.61 4.13
N ASP A 19 -11.31 -6.43 3.64
CA ASP A 19 -12.69 -6.11 3.24
C ASP A 19 -13.12 -6.92 2.01
N GLU A 20 -12.22 -7.18 1.06
CA GLU A 20 -12.47 -8.01 -0.12
C GLU A 20 -12.56 -9.49 0.22
N ASN A 21 -11.64 -10.00 1.05
CA ASN A 21 -11.62 -11.38 1.48
C ASN A 21 -11.05 -11.53 2.90
N HIS A 22 -11.90 -11.35 3.89
CA HIS A 22 -11.65 -11.59 5.31
C HIS A 22 -11.16 -13.01 5.65
N GLN A 23 -11.35 -13.98 4.76
CA GLN A 23 -10.87 -15.36 4.91
C GLN A 23 -9.52 -15.61 4.19
N GLU A 24 -8.92 -14.57 3.60
CA GLU A 24 -7.63 -14.69 2.91
C GLU A 24 -6.53 -15.14 3.87
N ALA A 25 -6.17 -16.42 3.78
CA ALA A 25 -5.12 -17.02 4.60
C ALA A 25 -3.72 -16.81 4.00
N ASN A 26 -3.64 -16.39 2.73
CA ASN A 26 -2.38 -16.12 2.06
C ASN A 26 -1.85 -14.73 2.46
N LEU A 27 -1.27 -14.67 3.66
CA LEU A 27 -0.64 -13.47 4.17
C LEU A 27 0.45 -12.92 3.23
N ILE A 28 1.15 -13.77 2.48
CA ILE A 28 2.16 -13.34 1.51
C ILE A 28 1.53 -12.51 0.40
N ALA A 29 0.38 -12.93 -0.13
CA ALA A 29 -0.34 -12.18 -1.16
C ALA A 29 -0.79 -10.80 -0.63
N VAL A 30 -1.38 -10.77 0.56
CA VAL A 30 -1.83 -9.52 1.22
C VAL A 30 -0.67 -8.54 1.43
N LEU A 31 0.44 -9.01 1.99
CA LEU A 31 1.61 -8.17 2.25
C LEU A 31 2.30 -7.73 0.96
N THR A 32 2.25 -8.55 -0.10
CA THR A 32 2.78 -8.19 -1.42
C THR A 32 1.99 -7.06 -2.06
N SER A 33 0.66 -7.11 -2.02
CA SER A 33 -0.19 -6.02 -2.49
C SER A 33 0.07 -4.73 -1.72
N ALA A 34 0.20 -4.83 -0.39
CA ALA A 34 0.52 -3.68 0.45
C ALA A 34 1.89 -3.06 0.13
N LYS A 35 2.92 -3.89 -0.12
CA LYS A 35 4.23 -3.42 -0.59
C LYS A 35 4.11 -2.70 -1.94
N ASN A 36 3.36 -3.27 -2.89
CA ASN A 36 3.18 -2.67 -4.22
C ASN A 36 2.47 -1.32 -4.15
N SER A 37 1.51 -1.16 -3.23
CA SER A 37 0.82 0.12 -2.98
C SER A 37 1.81 1.21 -2.51
N VAL A 38 2.72 0.87 -1.59
CA VAL A 38 3.77 1.80 -1.13
C VAL A 38 4.72 2.18 -2.26
N GLN A 39 5.14 1.21 -3.09
CA GLN A 39 6.02 1.46 -4.23
C GLN A 39 5.36 2.42 -5.23
N LYS A 40 4.09 2.18 -5.58
CA LYS A 40 3.32 3.06 -6.47
C LYS A 40 3.25 4.48 -5.91
N LYS A 41 2.87 4.62 -4.63
CA LYS A 41 2.78 5.92 -3.95
C LYS A 41 4.12 6.66 -3.92
N THR A 42 5.21 5.93 -3.78
CA THR A 42 6.57 6.50 -3.80
C THR A 42 6.92 7.04 -5.18
N ILE A 43 6.60 6.29 -6.24
CA ILE A 43 6.82 6.73 -7.62
C ILE A 43 5.98 7.97 -7.94
N GLU A 44 4.72 8.01 -7.52
CA GLU A 44 3.84 9.17 -7.66
C GLU A 44 4.45 10.41 -6.99
N LYS A 45 4.90 10.27 -5.73
CA LYS A 45 5.55 11.35 -4.98
C LYS A 45 6.82 11.87 -5.67
N ILE A 46 7.63 10.98 -6.25
CA ILE A 46 8.83 11.37 -6.99
C ILE A 46 8.45 12.19 -8.23
N LYS A 47 7.36 11.85 -8.92
CA LYS A 47 6.86 12.63 -10.06
C LYS A 47 6.39 14.01 -9.60
N GLU A 48 5.56 14.07 -8.55
CA GLU A 48 5.06 15.33 -7.95
C GLU A 48 6.19 16.29 -7.53
N LEU A 49 7.36 15.77 -7.14
CA LEU A 49 8.52 16.58 -6.73
C LEU A 49 9.38 17.06 -7.90
N ASN A 50 9.27 16.41 -9.05
CA ASN A 50 10.04 16.73 -10.26
C ASN A 50 9.24 17.59 -11.26
N ASP A 51 7.95 17.81 -11.00
CA ASP A 51 7.06 18.74 -11.71
C ASP A 51 7.14 20.15 -11.10
#